data_AF-A0A3M0ZLF4-F1
#
_entry.id   AF-A0A3M0ZLF4-F1
#
_cell.length_a   1.000
_cell.length_b   1.000
_cell.length_c   1.000
_cell.angle_alpha   90.00
_cell.angle_beta   90.00
_cell.angle_gamma   90.00
#
_symmetry.space_group_name_H-M   'P 1'
#
loop_
_entity.id
_entity.type
_entity.pdbx_description
1 polymer ?
#
loop_
_entity_poly.entity_id
_entity_poly.type
_entity_poly.pdbx_seq_one_letter_code
_entity_poly.pdbx_strand_id
1 'polypeptide(L)'
;MAPGKLRRWSQPVEGPYLNLATFRRDGSPVETPVWFAELDGRLYVFTDGLSYKVRRLRRDPRVLLAPCTMTGRRRGPWQEGYGRIVTEPQLEERAYRELRRKYGWQMALVDFGSRLAGRIKRRVILELIPRPWSEGPPFETAGGPPQADK
;
A
#
# COMPACT_ATOMS: atom_id res chain seq x y z
N MET A 1 -10.53 10.48 -25.63
CA MET A 1 -9.22 10.58 -24.95
C MET A 1 -8.85 9.20 -24.43
N ALA A 2 -7.81 8.59 -24.96
CA ALA A 2 -7.38 7.25 -24.55
C ALA A 2 -6.88 7.26 -23.10
N PRO A 3 -7.24 6.28 -22.25
CA PRO A 3 -6.62 6.14 -20.94
C PRO A 3 -5.15 5.78 -21.15
N GLY A 4 -4.26 6.77 -20.94
CA GLY A 4 -2.82 6.61 -21.08
C GLY A 4 -2.32 5.46 -20.21
N LYS A 5 -1.51 4.58 -20.81
CA LYS A 5 -0.92 3.36 -20.24
C LYS A 5 -0.38 3.57 -18.81
N LEU A 6 -1.19 3.30 -17.79
CA LEU A 6 -0.71 3.10 -16.41
C LEU A 6 -0.12 1.69 -16.30
N ARG A 7 1.09 1.49 -16.80
CA ARG A 7 1.96 0.40 -16.34
C ARG A 7 3.22 1.02 -15.75
N ARG A 8 3.17 1.26 -14.43
CA ARG A 8 4.28 1.76 -13.60
C ARG A 8 5.01 0.64 -12.85
N TRP A 9 4.80 -0.60 -13.23
CA TRP A 9 5.57 -1.74 -12.75
C TRP A 9 6.52 -2.22 -13.83
N SER A 10 7.78 -2.48 -13.45
CA SER A 10 8.74 -3.16 -14.32
C SER A 10 8.32 -4.60 -14.65
N GLN A 11 7.52 -5.24 -13.78
CA GLN A 11 6.97 -6.59 -13.92
C GLN A 11 5.59 -6.68 -13.24
N PRO A 12 4.62 -7.46 -13.75
CA PRO A 12 3.37 -7.73 -13.03
C PRO A 12 3.63 -8.23 -11.59
N VAL A 13 2.97 -7.67 -10.59
CA VAL A 13 3.05 -8.18 -9.21
C VAL A 13 2.14 -9.38 -9.10
N GLU A 14 2.72 -10.56 -9.29
CA GLU A 14 1.97 -11.81 -9.18
C GLU A 14 1.85 -12.27 -7.72
N GLY A 15 0.67 -12.80 -7.41
CA GLY A 15 0.40 -13.46 -6.14
C GLY A 15 -0.35 -12.61 -5.10
N PRO A 16 -0.53 -13.19 -3.90
CA PRO A 16 -1.40 -12.61 -2.88
C PRO A 16 -0.69 -11.64 -1.93
N TYR A 17 0.65 -11.58 -1.92
CA TYR A 17 1.40 -10.78 -0.95
C TYR A 17 2.38 -9.83 -1.60
N LEU A 18 2.43 -8.62 -1.04
CA LEU A 18 3.42 -7.59 -1.32
C LEU A 18 4.17 -7.31 -0.03
N ASN A 19 5.50 -7.26 -0.05
CA ASN A 19 6.27 -6.71 1.04
C ASN A 19 6.25 -5.18 0.89
N LEU A 20 5.67 -4.52 1.88
CA LEU A 20 5.59 -3.08 2.00
C LEU A 20 6.61 -2.63 3.05
N ALA A 21 7.66 -1.94 2.60
CA ALA A 21 8.58 -1.24 3.47
C ALA A 21 8.13 0.21 3.70
N THR A 22 8.00 0.61 4.96
CA THR A 22 7.78 2.00 5.40
C THR A 22 8.91 2.45 6.30
N PHE A 23 9.21 3.74 6.36
CA PHE A 23 10.42 4.22 7.03
C PHE A 23 10.15 4.71 8.45
N ARG A 24 11.03 4.36 9.39
CA ARG A 24 11.10 4.98 10.73
C ARG A 24 11.65 6.41 10.63
N ARG A 25 11.65 7.14 11.74
CA ARG A 25 12.12 8.54 11.77
C ARG A 25 13.61 8.66 11.46
N ASP A 26 14.36 7.64 11.84
CA ASP A 26 15.79 7.46 11.56
C ASP A 26 16.08 6.97 10.13
N GLY A 27 15.07 6.87 9.26
CA GLY A 27 15.21 6.37 7.89
C GLY A 27 15.29 4.85 7.76
N SER A 28 15.32 4.08 8.84
CA SER A 28 15.38 2.61 8.75
C SER A 28 14.07 2.01 8.23
N PRO A 29 14.11 1.01 7.33
CA PRO A 29 12.91 0.39 6.80
C PRO A 29 12.23 -0.54 7.81
N VAL A 30 10.90 -0.63 7.70
CA VAL A 30 10.05 -1.61 8.36
C VAL A 30 9.26 -2.35 7.30
N GLU A 31 9.66 -3.59 7.08
CA GLU A 31 9.05 -4.51 6.13
C GLU A 31 7.82 -5.19 6.72
N THR A 32 6.74 -5.22 5.95
CA THR A 32 5.51 -5.90 6.35
C THR A 32 4.89 -6.61 5.13
N PRO A 33 4.70 -7.93 5.16
CA PRO A 33 3.91 -8.60 4.13
C PRO A 33 2.45 -8.19 4.27
N VAL A 34 1.85 -7.74 3.16
CA VAL A 34 0.47 -7.27 3.09
C VAL A 34 -0.26 -7.88 1.90
N TRP A 35 -1.56 -8.10 2.06
CA TRP A 35 -2.45 -8.38 0.93
C TRP A 35 -2.74 -7.13 0.15
N PHE A 36 -2.90 -7.26 -1.16
CA PHE A 36 -3.13 -6.14 -2.06
C PHE A 36 -4.07 -6.51 -3.20
N ALA A 37 -4.84 -5.54 -3.68
CA ALA A 37 -5.52 -5.61 -4.97
C ALA A 37 -4.97 -4.55 -5.91
N GLU A 38 -5.05 -4.80 -7.21
CA GLU A 38 -4.73 -3.81 -8.24
C GLU A 38 -6.01 -3.16 -8.74
N LEU A 39 -6.00 -1.84 -8.89
CA LEU A 39 -7.07 -1.06 -9.50
C LEU A 39 -6.43 0.12 -10.24
N ASP A 40 -6.75 0.28 -11.52
CA ASP A 40 -6.25 1.37 -12.38
C ASP A 40 -4.71 1.53 -12.33
N GLY A 41 -3.95 0.42 -12.26
CA GLY A 41 -2.48 0.43 -12.21
C GLY A 41 -1.86 0.88 -10.89
N ARG A 42 -2.66 0.95 -9.82
CA ARG A 42 -2.23 1.24 -8.43
C ARG A 42 -2.55 0.05 -7.53
N LEU A 43 -1.86 -0.07 -6.40
CA LEU A 43 -2.13 -1.15 -5.45
C LEU A 43 -2.86 -0.62 -4.21
N TYR A 44 -3.83 -1.39 -3.73
CA TYR A 44 -4.64 -1.03 -2.58
C TYR A 44 -4.53 -2.09 -1.49
N VAL A 45 -4.29 -1.63 -0.27
CA VAL A 45 -4.07 -2.47 0.91
C VAL A 45 -4.99 -1.98 2.02
N PHE A 46 -5.68 -2.88 2.71
CA PHE A 46 -6.41 -2.50 3.91
C PHE A 46 -5.53 -2.69 5.15
N THR A 47 -5.65 -1.78 6.12
CA THR A 47 -4.95 -1.92 7.40
C THR A 47 -5.67 -1.19 8.53
N ASP A 48 -5.27 -1.42 9.78
CA ASP A 48 -5.75 -0.64 10.92
C ASP A 48 -5.21 0.80 10.82
N GLY A 49 -6.10 1.80 10.85
CA GLY A 49 -5.79 3.22 10.77
C GLY A 49 -4.88 3.74 11.88
N LEU A 50 -4.77 3.03 13.01
CA LEU A 50 -3.83 3.38 14.10
C LEU A 50 -2.48 2.69 14.01
N SER A 51 -2.30 1.80 13.03
CA SER A 51 -1.08 1.02 12.90
C SER A 51 0.14 1.91 12.61
N TYR A 52 1.31 1.45 13.06
CA TYR A 52 2.55 2.21 12.90
C TYR A 52 2.86 2.56 11.44
N LYS A 53 2.46 1.73 10.47
CA LYS A 53 2.64 2.03 9.04
C LYS A 53 1.83 3.25 8.58
N VAL A 54 0.61 3.44 9.11
CA VAL A 54 -0.22 4.61 8.79
C VAL A 54 0.43 5.87 9.35
N ARG A 55 0.91 5.81 10.60
CA ARG A 55 1.64 6.93 11.22
C ARG A 55 2.92 7.28 10.45
N ARG A 56 3.66 6.27 9.99
CA ARG A 56 4.87 6.47 9.16
C ARG A 56 4.53 7.08 7.81
N LEU A 57 3.51 6.57 7.11
CA LEU A 57 3.09 7.08 5.79
C LEU A 57 2.60 8.53 5.83
N ARG A 58 1.93 8.94 6.91
CA ARG A 58 1.55 10.34 7.10
C ARG A 58 2.75 11.28 7.19
N ARG A 59 3.88 10.79 7.71
CA ARG A 59 5.11 11.57 7.89
C ARG A 59 6.04 11.47 6.68
N ASP A 60 6.23 10.27 6.16
CA ASP A 60 7.07 9.98 5.00
C ASP A 60 6.27 9.10 4.04
N PRO A 61 5.81 9.64 2.90
CA PRO A 61 4.99 8.90 1.95
C PRO A 61 5.82 7.88 1.14
N ARG A 62 7.16 7.89 1.23
CA ARG A 62 8.00 6.96 0.49
C ARG A 62 7.79 5.53 0.98
N VAL A 63 7.77 4.61 0.03
CA VAL A 63 7.68 3.16 0.27
C VAL A 63 8.61 2.41 -0.67
N LEU A 64 9.03 1.22 -0.25
CA LEU A 64 9.56 0.19 -1.16
C LEU A 64 8.56 -0.96 -1.23
N LEU A 65 8.34 -1.46 -2.44
CA LEU A 65 7.36 -2.49 -2.75
C LEU A 65 8.07 -3.66 -3.44
N ALA A 66 7.80 -4.89 -3.02
CA ALA A 66 8.31 -6.08 -3.71
C ALA A 66 7.31 -7.24 -3.59
N PRO A 67 7.11 -8.06 -4.64
CA PRO A 67 6.37 -9.32 -4.50
C PRO A 67 7.03 -10.20 -3.42
N CYS A 68 6.24 -10.88 -2.59
CA CYS A 68 6.79 -11.72 -1.53
C CYS A 68 5.96 -12.97 -1.22
N THR A 69 6.50 -13.85 -0.40
CA THR A 69 5.74 -14.94 0.25
C THR A 69 4.91 -14.41 1.41
N MET A 70 4.01 -15.22 1.95
CA MET A 70 3.27 -14.91 3.18
C MET A 70 4.19 -14.56 4.37
N THR A 71 5.38 -15.15 4.42
CA THR A 71 6.40 -14.89 5.45
C THR A 71 7.24 -13.64 5.21
N GLY A 72 7.01 -12.91 4.11
CA GLY A 72 7.76 -11.70 3.75
C GLY A 72 9.03 -11.95 2.93
N ARG A 73 9.37 -13.21 2.59
CA ARG A 73 10.52 -13.51 1.71
C ARG A 73 10.25 -12.92 0.33
N ARG A 74 11.10 -11.96 -0.09
CA ARG A 74 11.00 -11.28 -1.38
C ARG A 74 11.19 -12.26 -2.53
N ARG A 75 10.42 -12.05 -3.60
CA ARG A 75 10.45 -12.80 -4.87
C ARG A 75 10.92 -11.96 -6.05
N GLY A 76 11.21 -10.69 -5.82
CA GLY A 76 11.66 -9.76 -6.84
C GLY A 76 12.42 -8.57 -6.24
N PRO A 77 12.95 -7.68 -7.09
CA PRO A 77 13.63 -6.48 -6.63
C PRO A 77 12.68 -5.54 -5.89
N TRP A 78 13.26 -4.63 -5.12
CA TRP A 78 12.51 -3.51 -4.58
C TRP A 78 12.14 -2.54 -5.69
N GLN A 79 10.92 -2.03 -5.61
CA GLN A 79 10.41 -0.95 -6.43
C GLN A 79 10.09 0.25 -5.55
N GLU A 80 10.63 1.41 -5.91
CA GLU A 80 10.27 2.68 -5.28
C GLU A 80 8.80 3.02 -5.55
N GLY A 81 8.17 3.63 -4.57
CA GLY A 81 6.83 4.17 -4.71
C GLY A 81 6.46 5.15 -3.62
N TYR A 82 5.20 5.58 -3.68
CA TYR A 82 4.56 6.43 -2.69
C TYR A 82 3.29 5.80 -2.17
N GLY A 83 3.07 5.90 -0.85
CA GLY A 83 1.87 5.47 -0.18
C GLY A 83 1.10 6.66 0.39
N ARG A 84 -0.24 6.61 0.28
CA ARG A 84 -1.12 7.52 1.00
C ARG A 84 -2.34 6.80 1.56
N ILE A 85 -3.00 7.45 2.50
CA ILE A 85 -4.30 6.99 2.99
C ILE A 85 -5.35 7.51 2.01
N VAL A 86 -6.24 6.63 1.57
CA VAL A 86 -7.40 7.01 0.77
C VAL A 86 -8.39 7.73 1.68
N THR A 87 -8.82 8.92 1.28
CA THR A 87 -9.82 9.73 1.99
C THR A 87 -11.10 9.89 1.17
N GLU A 88 -11.05 9.53 -0.11
CA GLU A 88 -12.16 9.62 -1.06
C GLU A 88 -13.07 8.38 -0.92
N PRO A 89 -14.34 8.53 -0.46
CA PRO A 89 -15.22 7.39 -0.17
C PRO A 89 -15.45 6.46 -1.37
N GLN A 90 -15.59 7.03 -2.57
CA GLN A 90 -15.82 6.27 -3.79
C GLN A 90 -14.61 5.43 -4.17
N LEU A 91 -13.39 5.94 -3.93
CA LEU A 91 -12.17 5.19 -4.20
C LEU A 91 -11.98 4.07 -3.18
N GLU A 92 -12.26 4.36 -1.91
CA GLU A 92 -12.25 3.36 -0.84
C GLU A 92 -13.19 2.20 -1.15
N GLU A 93 -14.42 2.48 -1.58
CA GLU A 93 -15.40 1.45 -1.94
C GLU A 93 -14.92 0.59 -3.11
N ARG A 94 -14.40 1.20 -4.18
CA ARG A 94 -13.83 0.50 -5.34
C ARG A 94 -12.65 -0.39 -4.94
N ALA A 95 -11.76 0.10 -4.10
CA ALA A 95 -10.61 -0.65 -3.60
C ALA A 95 -11.05 -1.87 -2.77
N TYR A 96 -12.00 -1.70 -1.86
CA TYR A 96 -12.57 -2.83 -1.11
C TYR A 96 -13.24 -3.85 -2.02
N ARG A 97 -13.93 -3.41 -3.08
CA ARG A 97 -14.55 -4.32 -4.04
C ARG A 97 -13.50 -5.19 -4.74
N GLU A 98 -12.39 -4.61 -5.20
CA GLU A 98 -11.32 -5.41 -5.83
C GLU A 98 -10.61 -6.34 -4.83
N LEU A 99 -10.40 -5.90 -3.59
CA LEU A 99 -9.89 -6.77 -2.51
C LEU A 99 -10.82 -7.95 -2.24
N ARG A 100 -12.13 -7.72 -2.13
CA ARG A 100 -13.13 -8.77 -1.94
C ARG A 100 -13.20 -9.70 -3.15
N ARG A 101 -13.11 -9.17 -4.36
CA ARG A 101 -13.07 -9.97 -5.60
C ARG A 101 -11.84 -10.88 -5.64
N LYS A 102 -10.68 -10.39 -5.19
CA LYS A 102 -9.41 -11.13 -5.22
C LYS A 102 -9.31 -12.20 -4.12
N TYR A 103 -9.80 -11.93 -2.92
CA TYR A 103 -9.62 -12.81 -1.75
C TYR A 103 -10.90 -13.50 -1.26
N GLY A 104 -12.08 -13.12 -1.78
CA GLY A 104 -13.36 -13.77 -1.49
C GLY A 104 -13.61 -14.04 -0.01
N TRP A 105 -13.81 -15.31 0.32
CA TRP A 105 -14.09 -15.79 1.69
C TRP A 105 -12.93 -15.59 2.67
N GLN A 106 -11.68 -15.45 2.19
CA GLN A 106 -10.53 -15.22 3.06
C GLN A 106 -10.58 -13.84 3.71
N MET A 107 -11.18 -12.85 3.03
CA MET A 107 -11.49 -11.56 3.64
C MET A 107 -12.52 -11.72 4.75
N ALA A 108 -13.55 -12.55 4.56
CA ALA A 108 -14.55 -12.81 5.60
C ALA A 108 -13.91 -13.43 6.87
N LEU A 109 -12.89 -14.28 6.71
CA LEU A 109 -12.14 -14.88 7.83
C LEU A 109 -11.27 -13.86 8.59
N VAL A 110 -10.53 -13.00 7.87
CA VAL A 110 -9.75 -11.92 8.47
C VAL A 110 -10.65 -10.87 9.12
N ASP A 111 -11.82 -10.64 8.54
CA ASP A 111 -12.85 -9.74 9.06
C ASP A 111 -13.44 -10.29 10.35
N PHE A 112 -13.72 -11.59 10.41
CA PHE A 112 -14.20 -12.23 11.64
C PHE A 112 -13.20 -12.08 12.79
N GLY A 113 -11.90 -12.35 12.56
CA GLY A 113 -10.85 -12.14 13.56
C GLY A 113 -10.63 -10.67 13.94
N SER A 114 -10.78 -9.75 12.98
CA SER A 114 -10.66 -8.29 13.23
C SER A 114 -11.87 -7.70 13.95
N ARG A 115 -13.05 -8.31 13.81
CA ARG A 115 -14.30 -8.01 14.55
C ARG A 115 -14.14 -8.36 16.01
N LEU A 116 -13.56 -9.54 16.31
CA LEU A 116 -13.30 -10.00 17.67
C LEU A 116 -12.30 -9.08 18.42
N ALA A 117 -11.35 -8.49 17.70
CA ALA A 117 -10.37 -7.56 18.26
C ALA A 117 -10.81 -6.07 18.28
N GLY A 118 -12.03 -5.75 17.84
CA GLY A 118 -12.55 -4.36 17.78
C GLY A 118 -11.86 -3.44 16.76
N ARG A 119 -11.03 -3.98 15.85
CA ARG A 119 -10.20 -3.21 14.90
C ARG A 119 -10.92 -2.89 13.59
N ILE A 120 -12.08 -3.50 13.32
CA ILE A 120 -12.80 -3.36 12.05
C ILE A 120 -13.30 -1.94 11.79
N LYS A 121 -13.78 -1.23 12.83
CA LYS A 121 -14.33 0.14 12.69
C LYS A 121 -13.26 1.20 12.37
N ARG A 122 -11.96 0.84 12.40
CA ARG A 122 -10.83 1.76 12.23
C ARG A 122 -10.01 1.45 10.98
N ARG A 123 -10.49 0.55 10.12
CA ARG A 123 -9.73 0.19 8.92
C ARG A 123 -9.69 1.35 7.95
N VAL A 124 -8.53 1.52 7.33
CA VAL A 124 -8.30 2.46 6.25
C VAL A 124 -7.74 1.70 5.05
N ILE A 125 -7.98 2.25 3.87
CA ILE A 125 -7.31 1.82 2.65
C ILE A 125 -6.06 2.67 2.44
N LEU A 126 -4.95 2.00 2.16
CA LEU A 126 -3.73 2.60 1.67
C LEU A 126 -3.69 2.42 0.15
N GLU A 127 -3.47 3.52 -0.56
CA GLU A 127 -3.13 3.53 -1.98
C GLU A 127 -1.60 3.56 -2.10
N LEU A 128 -1.04 2.62 -2.86
CA LEU A 128 0.38 2.48 -3.13
C LEU A 128 0.61 2.68 -4.63
N ILE A 129 1.49 3.62 -4.95
CA ILE A 129 1.75 4.09 -6.30
C ILE A 129 3.23 3.81 -6.61
N PRO A 130 3.53 2.80 -7.43
CA PRO A 130 4.88 2.54 -7.91
C PRO A 130 5.36 3.74 -8.72
N ARG A 131 6.44 4.38 -8.29
CA ARG A 131 6.94 5.63 -8.88
C ARG A 131 8.35 5.87 -8.34
N PRO A 132 9.32 6.15 -9.22
CA PRO A 132 10.64 6.58 -8.79
C PRO A 132 10.54 7.79 -7.86
N TRP A 133 11.33 7.81 -6.79
CA TRP A 133 11.30 8.92 -5.84
C TRP A 133 11.82 10.24 -6.45
N SER A 134 12.62 10.15 -7.51
CA SER A 134 13.06 11.30 -8.30
C SER A 134 11.91 12.08 -8.95
N GLU A 135 10.74 11.45 -9.15
CA GLU A 135 9.58 12.10 -9.75
C GLU A 135 8.66 12.80 -8.72
N GLY A 136 8.94 12.68 -7.43
CA GLY A 136 8.06 13.19 -6.36
C GLY A 136 6.73 12.44 -6.22
N PRO A 137 5.98 12.66 -5.12
CA PRO A 137 4.67 12.08 -4.93
C PRO A 137 3.65 12.67 -5.92
N PRO A 138 2.71 11.87 -6.48
CA PRO A 138 1.69 12.35 -7.40
C PRO A 138 0.47 12.96 -6.70
N PHE A 139 0.62 13.29 -5.42
CA PHE A 139 -0.42 13.85 -4.55
C PHE A 139 0.23 14.87 -3.62
N GLU A 140 -0.59 15.78 -3.10
CA GLU A 140 -0.12 16.81 -2.19
C GLU A 140 0.30 16.19 -0.85
N THR A 141 1.50 16.51 -0.40
CA THR A 141 2.01 16.09 0.91
C THR A 141 1.97 17.26 1.86
N ALA A 142 1.42 17.06 3.06
CA ALA A 142 1.29 18.09 4.09
C ALA A 142 2.64 18.63 4.66
N GLY A 143 3.80 18.26 4.10
CA GLY A 143 5.11 18.64 4.63
C GLY A 143 6.28 18.67 3.63
N GLY A 144 6.01 18.64 2.31
CA GLY A 144 7.07 18.53 1.30
C GLY A 144 7.80 17.17 1.33
N PRO A 145 8.53 16.79 0.26
CA PRO A 145 9.28 15.55 0.26
C PRO A 145 10.43 15.64 1.29
N PRO A 146 10.66 14.61 2.13
CA PRO A 146 11.91 14.52 2.87
C PRO A 146 13.06 14.51 1.86
N GLN A 147 13.99 15.46 2.00
CA GLN A 147 15.20 15.51 1.18
C GLN A 147 15.95 14.19 1.34
N ALA A 148 16.31 13.58 0.23
CA ALA A 148 17.20 12.43 0.23
C ALA A 148 18.58 12.93 0.64
N ASP A 149 19.04 12.52 1.82
CA ASP A 149 20.44 12.69 2.18
C ASP A 149 21.28 11.89 1.15
N LYS A 150 22.24 12.57 0.54
CA LYS A 150 23.19 12.02 -0.44
C LYS A 150 24.12 11.00 0.19
#